data_AF-M0IJ76-F1
#
_entry.id   AF-M0IJ76-F1
#
_cell.length_a   1.000
_cell.length_b   1.000
_cell.length_c   1.000
_cell.angle_alpha   90.00
_cell.angle_beta   90.00
_cell.angle_gamma   90.00
#
_symmetry.space_group_name_H-M   'P 1'
#
loop_
_entity.id
_entity.type
_entity.pdbx_description
1 polymer ?
#
loop_
_entity_poly.entity_id
_entity_poly.type
_entity_poly.pdbx_seq_one_letter_code
_entity_poly.pdbx_strand_id
1 'polypeptide(L)'
;MSDDEIDSRLNRRFGGEDNSQNDQHDTNDTKAENAEDSECAMNAEKQVRVTNPWDAESVKSAWNGVTVYLPDPMKKRLDKQYQRLNYECDFEILKDRHLKPLVIEYGLDAVAEMEPDDVQKAIADLERWYSTEEQTVNK
;
A
#
# COMPACT_ATOMS: atom_id res chain seq x y z
N MET A 1 43.41 -22.77 -13.63
CA MET A 1 42.84 -21.45 -13.31
C MET A 1 42.56 -21.49 -11.82
N SER A 2 43.19 -20.61 -11.06
CA SER A 2 43.17 -20.63 -9.60
C SER A 2 42.10 -19.67 -9.09
N ASP A 3 41.46 -19.99 -7.96
CA ASP A 3 40.38 -19.18 -7.36
C ASP A 3 40.76 -17.71 -7.13
N ASP A 4 42.05 -17.43 -6.89
CA ASP A 4 42.59 -16.07 -6.73
C ASP A 4 42.34 -15.14 -7.93
N GLU A 5 42.22 -15.70 -9.14
CA GLU A 5 41.96 -14.92 -10.36
C GLU A 5 40.48 -14.49 -10.46
N ILE A 6 39.58 -15.28 -9.87
CA ILE A 6 38.13 -15.02 -9.85
C ILE A 6 37.82 -13.94 -8.80
N ASP A 7 38.42 -14.02 -7.62
CA ASP A 7 38.26 -13.02 -6.56
C ASP A 7 38.82 -11.65 -6.97
N SER A 8 39.96 -11.63 -7.67
CA SER A 8 40.54 -10.39 -8.21
C SER A 8 39.61 -9.71 -9.23
N ARG A 9 38.84 -10.49 -10.00
CA ARG A 9 37.84 -9.97 -10.96
C ARG A 9 36.58 -9.45 -10.27
N LEU A 10 36.12 -10.11 -9.22
CA LEU A 10 34.94 -9.69 -8.44
C LEU A 10 35.22 -8.41 -7.65
N ASN A 11 36.40 -8.33 -7.01
CA ASN A 11 36.79 -7.17 -6.23
C ASN A 11 36.93 -5.91 -7.11
N ARG A 12 37.32 -6.06 -8.38
CA ARG A 12 37.41 -4.92 -9.32
C ARG A 12 36.05 -4.42 -9.82
N ARG A 13 35.00 -5.24 -9.75
CA ARG A 13 33.65 -4.88 -10.21
C ARG A 13 32.77 -4.31 -9.10
N PHE A 14 33.01 -4.71 -7.85
CA PHE A 14 32.17 -4.34 -6.70
C PHE A 14 32.93 -3.66 -5.54
N GLY A 15 34.26 -3.66 -5.56
CA GLY A 15 35.10 -3.05 -4.53
C GLY A 15 35.61 -1.68 -4.94
N GLY A 16 34.88 -0.64 -4.54
CA GLY A 16 35.34 0.75 -4.54
C GLY A 16 34.91 1.45 -3.25
N GLU A 17 35.85 1.48 -2.29
CA GLU A 17 36.15 2.47 -1.21
C GLU A 17 35.00 3.41 -0.76
N ASP A 18 34.40 3.23 0.42
CA ASP A 18 34.83 3.63 1.81
C ASP A 18 34.77 5.13 2.12
N ASN A 19 33.84 5.56 2.99
CA ASN A 19 34.19 6.37 4.18
C ASN A 19 33.07 6.41 5.24
N SER A 20 33.50 6.37 6.49
CA SER A 20 32.76 6.16 7.73
C SER A 20 32.23 7.46 8.40
N GLN A 21 31.10 7.28 9.11
CA GLN A 21 30.69 7.87 10.41
C GLN A 21 30.53 9.39 10.61
N ASN A 22 29.35 9.82 11.08
CA ASN A 22 29.10 10.14 12.50
C ASN A 22 27.64 10.59 12.69
N ASP A 23 26.87 9.98 13.58
CA ASP A 23 25.94 10.73 14.44
C ASP A 23 25.54 9.91 15.67
N GLN A 24 25.92 10.48 16.81
CA GLN A 24 25.73 10.00 18.16
C GLN A 24 24.35 10.41 18.70
N HIS A 25 23.75 9.53 19.50
CA HIS A 25 23.09 9.83 20.79
C HIS A 25 21.92 10.84 20.82
N ASP A 26 20.71 10.34 21.07
CA ASP A 26 20.01 10.69 22.32
C ASP A 26 18.85 9.72 22.64
N THR A 27 19.08 8.93 23.68
CA THR A 27 18.05 8.29 24.50
C THR A 27 17.73 9.21 25.67
N ASN A 28 16.46 9.55 25.87
CA ASN A 28 15.78 9.99 27.11
C ASN A 28 14.46 10.66 26.67
N ASP A 29 13.31 10.57 27.32
CA ASP A 29 12.89 9.85 28.52
C ASP A 29 11.35 9.84 28.48
N THR A 30 10.82 9.04 29.38
CA THR A 30 9.46 8.58 29.60
C THR A 30 8.44 9.68 30.03
N LYS A 31 7.18 9.47 29.61
CA LYS A 31 5.93 9.55 30.42
C LYS A 31 5.35 10.92 30.87
N ALA A 32 4.09 11.19 30.46
CA ALA A 32 2.93 11.63 31.27
C ALA A 32 1.76 11.96 30.32
N GLU A 33 0.71 11.12 30.23
CA GLU A 33 -0.57 11.17 30.99
C GLU A 33 -1.52 12.33 30.62
N ASN A 34 -2.69 11.91 30.10
CA ASN A 34 -4.05 12.49 30.19
C ASN A 34 -4.33 13.91 29.65
N ALA A 35 -5.22 13.98 28.66
CA ALA A 35 -6.47 14.76 28.75
C ALA A 35 -7.42 14.37 27.60
N GLU A 36 -8.59 13.86 27.97
CA GLU A 36 -9.80 13.93 27.15
C GLU A 36 -10.10 15.43 26.90
N ASP A 37 -10.35 15.84 25.66
CA ASP A 37 -11.54 16.64 25.34
C ASP A 37 -11.73 16.76 23.83
N SER A 38 -13.00 16.86 23.48
CA SER A 38 -13.59 17.31 22.23
C SER A 38 -12.84 18.49 21.61
N GLU A 39 -12.83 18.58 20.28
CA GLU A 39 -13.57 19.62 19.56
C GLU A 39 -13.29 19.56 18.05
N CYS A 40 -14.38 19.50 17.32
CA CYS A 40 -14.48 19.82 15.90
C CYS A 40 -14.04 21.28 15.68
N ALA A 41 -13.25 21.55 14.64
CA ALA A 41 -12.90 22.86 14.02
C ALA A 41 -11.36 22.98 13.88
N MET A 42 -10.71 23.38 12.79
CA MET A 42 -11.09 24.00 11.53
C MET A 42 -10.04 23.58 10.50
N ASN A 43 -10.44 23.23 9.29
CA ASN A 43 -9.61 23.47 8.11
C ASN A 43 -10.52 24.02 7.01
N ALA A 44 -10.90 25.29 7.18
CA ALA A 44 -11.42 26.11 6.11
C ALA A 44 -10.26 26.50 5.18
N GLU A 45 -9.72 25.52 4.46
CA GLU A 45 -8.69 25.76 3.46
C GLU A 45 -9.34 25.85 2.09
N LYS A 46 -9.23 27.03 1.48
CA LYS A 46 -9.56 27.39 0.09
C LYS A 46 -10.27 26.30 -0.71
N GLN A 47 -11.58 26.45 -0.87
CA GLN A 47 -12.33 25.77 -1.92
C GLN A 47 -11.81 26.24 -3.30
N VAL A 48 -10.70 25.66 -3.74
CA VAL A 48 -10.46 25.48 -5.17
C VAL A 48 -11.60 24.59 -5.62
N ARG A 49 -12.57 25.17 -6.32
CA ARG A 49 -13.66 24.41 -6.96
C ARG A 49 -13.04 23.57 -8.06
N VAL A 50 -12.47 22.42 -7.68
CA VAL A 50 -12.08 21.41 -8.65
C VAL A 50 -13.41 20.82 -9.14
N THR A 51 -13.77 21.10 -10.39
CA THR A 51 -15.02 20.61 -11.00
C THR A 51 -15.03 19.10 -11.17
N ASN A 52 -13.85 18.50 -11.26
CA ASN A 52 -13.66 17.07 -11.37
C ASN A 52 -12.55 16.64 -10.39
N PRO A 53 -12.83 15.80 -9.38
CA PRO A 53 -11.85 15.43 -8.36
C PRO A 53 -10.56 14.84 -8.94
N TRP A 54 -10.60 14.29 -10.16
CA TRP A 54 -9.46 13.73 -10.88
C TRP A 54 -8.46 14.77 -11.40
N ASP A 55 -8.87 16.03 -11.56
CA ASP A 55 -8.03 17.14 -12.04
C ASP A 55 -7.19 17.77 -10.92
N ALA A 56 -7.37 17.31 -9.68
CA ALA A 56 -6.62 17.83 -8.54
C ALA A 56 -5.13 17.51 -8.65
N GLU A 57 -4.29 18.49 -8.31
CA GLU A 57 -2.83 18.35 -8.32
C GLU A 57 -2.35 17.24 -7.39
N SER A 58 -2.99 17.09 -6.23
CA SER A 58 -2.72 16.01 -5.27
C SER A 58 -4.02 15.30 -4.86
N VAL A 59 -3.98 13.97 -4.82
CA VAL A 59 -5.09 13.15 -4.29
C VAL A 59 -5.38 13.49 -2.84
N LYS A 60 -4.35 13.78 -2.04
CA LYS A 60 -4.50 14.07 -0.61
C LYS A 60 -5.22 15.39 -0.32
N SER A 61 -5.13 16.37 -1.21
CA SER A 61 -5.76 17.68 -1.01
C SER A 61 -7.22 17.71 -1.49
N ALA A 62 -7.60 16.82 -2.39
CA ALA A 62 -8.93 16.83 -2.99
C ALA A 62 -9.84 15.67 -2.54
N TRP A 63 -9.27 14.55 -2.09
CA TRP A 63 -10.04 13.34 -1.79
C TRP A 63 -9.99 12.99 -0.31
N ASN A 64 -11.07 12.38 0.18
CA ASN A 64 -11.14 11.86 1.53
C ASN A 64 -10.42 10.51 1.60
N GLY A 65 -9.34 10.45 2.40
CA GLY A 65 -8.57 9.22 2.60
C GLY A 65 -9.34 8.18 3.40
N VAL A 66 -9.43 6.96 2.88
CA VAL A 66 -9.98 5.79 3.59
C VAL A 66 -8.88 4.75 3.75
N THR A 67 -8.63 4.33 4.99
CA THR A 67 -7.69 3.25 5.30
C THR A 67 -8.43 1.92 5.34
N VAL A 68 -8.01 0.96 4.52
CA VAL A 68 -8.57 -0.39 4.48
C VAL A 68 -7.46 -1.40 4.80
N TYR A 69 -7.76 -2.34 5.71
CA TYR A 69 -6.86 -3.44 6.03
C TYR A 69 -7.19 -4.64 5.14
N LEU A 70 -6.15 -5.23 4.55
CA LEU A 70 -6.27 -6.40 3.68
C LEU A 70 -5.41 -7.54 4.23
N PRO A 71 -5.88 -8.79 4.19
CA PRO A 71 -5.01 -9.95 4.40
C PRO A 71 -3.82 -9.91 3.44
N ASP A 72 -2.64 -10.34 3.90
CA ASP A 72 -1.41 -10.33 3.10
C ASP A 72 -1.55 -11.00 1.72
N PRO A 73 -2.23 -12.16 1.57
CA PRO A 73 -2.40 -12.76 0.26
C PRO A 73 -3.30 -11.92 -0.66
N MET A 74 -4.30 -11.23 -0.09
CA MET A 74 -5.18 -10.32 -0.84
C MET A 74 -4.42 -9.06 -1.28
N LYS A 75 -3.62 -8.47 -0.39
CA LYS A 75 -2.72 -7.35 -0.73
C LYS A 75 -1.75 -7.73 -1.85
N LYS A 76 -1.09 -8.90 -1.75
CA LYS A 76 -0.20 -9.42 -2.80
C LYS A 76 -0.92 -9.59 -4.15
N ARG A 77 -2.17 -10.05 -4.13
CA ARG A 77 -2.99 -10.17 -5.35
C ARG A 77 -3.25 -8.80 -5.99
N LEU A 78 -3.61 -7.79 -5.19
CA LEU A 78 -3.80 -6.42 -5.66
C LEU A 78 -2.50 -5.85 -6.26
N ASP A 79 -1.37 -6.03 -5.57
CA ASP A 79 -0.05 -5.57 -6.02
C ASP A 79 0.37 -6.25 -7.33
N LYS A 80 0.06 -7.54 -7.50
CA LYS A 80 0.31 -8.27 -8.75
C LYS A 80 -0.51 -7.71 -9.91
N GLN A 81 -1.78 -7.38 -9.69
CA GLN A 81 -2.60 -6.75 -10.74
C GLN A 81 -2.08 -5.35 -11.10
N TYR A 82 -1.64 -4.58 -10.11
CA TYR A 82 -0.99 -3.29 -10.36
C TYR A 82 0.24 -3.42 -11.27
N GLN A 83 1.14 -4.35 -10.94
CA GLN A 83 2.35 -4.61 -11.74
C GLN A 83 2.01 -5.08 -13.15
N ARG A 84 1.03 -5.99 -13.27
CA ARG A 84 0.54 -6.47 -14.57
C ARG A 84 0.03 -5.32 -15.44
N LEU A 85 -0.82 -4.46 -14.89
CA LEU A 85 -1.38 -3.34 -15.64
C LEU A 85 -0.31 -2.33 -16.07
N ASN A 86 0.66 -2.04 -15.20
CA ASN A 86 1.80 -1.20 -15.58
C ASN A 86 2.70 -1.81 -16.67
N TYR A 87 2.67 -3.13 -16.82
CA TYR A 87 3.39 -3.83 -17.89
C TYR A 87 2.58 -3.92 -19.18
N GLU A 88 1.26 -4.10 -19.08
CA GLU A 88 0.37 -4.33 -20.23
C GLU A 88 -0.20 -3.04 -20.84
N CYS A 89 -0.27 -1.94 -20.09
CA CYS A 89 -0.83 -0.68 -20.56
C CYS A 89 0.24 0.30 -21.05
N ASP A 90 -0.07 1.02 -22.13
CA ASP A 90 0.81 2.04 -22.71
C ASP A 90 0.81 3.38 -21.93
N PHE A 91 0.09 3.46 -20.81
CA PHE A 91 -0.02 4.65 -19.98
C PHE A 91 0.30 4.33 -18.53
N GLU A 92 0.78 5.34 -17.79
CA GLU A 92 1.14 5.19 -16.39
C GLU A 92 -0.10 5.01 -15.51
N ILE A 93 -0.14 3.93 -14.74
CA ILE A 93 -1.19 3.67 -13.78
C ILE A 93 -0.66 3.97 -12.38
N LEU A 94 -1.26 4.96 -11.72
CA LEU A 94 -0.97 5.30 -10.34
C LEU A 94 -1.85 4.47 -9.41
N LYS A 95 -1.24 3.82 -8.43
CA LYS A 95 -1.94 2.90 -7.53
C LYS A 95 -3.07 3.59 -6.74
N ASP A 96 -2.76 4.74 -6.15
CA ASP A 96 -3.71 5.47 -5.28
C ASP A 96 -4.73 6.30 -6.06
N ARG A 97 -4.33 6.85 -7.22
CA ARG A 97 -5.21 7.68 -8.05
C ARG A 97 -6.09 6.84 -8.97
N HIS A 98 -5.58 5.76 -9.56
CA HIS A 98 -6.29 5.01 -10.61
C HIS A 98 -6.76 3.64 -10.10
N LEU A 99 -5.83 2.76 -9.66
CA LEU A 99 -6.18 1.36 -9.41
C LEU A 99 -7.12 1.17 -8.21
N LYS A 100 -6.83 1.80 -7.07
CA LYS A 100 -7.65 1.62 -5.86
C LYS A 100 -9.10 2.09 -6.06
N PRO A 101 -9.37 3.32 -6.57
CA PRO A 101 -10.74 3.72 -6.89
C PRO A 101 -11.42 2.79 -7.88
N LEU A 102 -10.71 2.33 -8.92
CA LEU A 102 -11.25 1.40 -9.90
C LEU A 102 -11.74 0.11 -9.23
N VAL A 103 -10.90 -0.52 -8.40
CA VAL A 103 -11.26 -1.76 -7.69
C VAL A 103 -12.44 -1.54 -6.74
N ILE A 104 -12.51 -0.38 -6.07
CA ILE A 104 -13.60 -0.05 -5.16
C ILE A 104 -14.91 0.11 -5.96
N GLU A 105 -14.92 0.87 -7.05
CA GLU A 105 -16.12 1.11 -7.85
C GLU A 105 -16.70 -0.20 -8.39
N TYR A 106 -15.87 -1.02 -9.06
CA TYR A 106 -16.32 -2.34 -9.54
C TYR A 106 -16.73 -3.28 -8.40
N GLY A 107 -16.12 -3.15 -7.22
CA GLY A 107 -16.53 -3.90 -6.04
C GLY A 107 -17.88 -3.47 -5.49
N LEU A 108 -18.17 -2.17 -5.51
CA LEU A 108 -19.47 -1.62 -5.09
C LEU A 108 -20.57 -2.05 -6.05
N ASP A 109 -20.34 -1.97 -7.36
CA ASP A 109 -21.28 -2.47 -8.37
C ASP A 109 -21.57 -3.96 -8.17
N ALA A 110 -20.52 -4.77 -7.98
CA ALA A 110 -20.68 -6.20 -7.75
C ALA A 110 -21.49 -6.50 -6.48
N VAL A 111 -21.31 -5.74 -5.39
CA VAL A 111 -22.09 -5.90 -4.15
C VAL A 111 -23.52 -5.41 -4.33
N ALA A 112 -23.75 -4.33 -5.08
CA ALA A 112 -25.08 -3.77 -5.32
C ALA A 112 -25.97 -4.70 -6.16
N GLU A 113 -25.39 -5.54 -7.01
CA GLU A 113 -26.09 -6.54 -7.80
C GLU A 113 -26.41 -7.84 -7.03
N MET A 114 -25.84 -8.05 -5.83
CA MET A 114 -26.05 -9.26 -5.03
C MET A 114 -27.30 -9.16 -4.15
N GLU A 115 -28.03 -10.26 -4.06
CA GLU A 115 -29.06 -10.44 -3.04
C GLU A 115 -28.41 -10.58 -1.65
N PRO A 116 -29.12 -10.27 -0.54
CA PRO A 116 -28.55 -10.33 0.80
C PRO A 116 -27.92 -11.69 1.16
N ASP A 117 -28.56 -12.80 0.75
CA ASP A 117 -28.05 -14.15 1.01
C ASP A 117 -26.76 -14.44 0.23
N ASP A 118 -26.64 -13.91 -0.98
CA ASP A 118 -25.44 -14.04 -1.82
C ASP A 118 -24.27 -13.23 -1.25
N VAL A 119 -24.53 -12.04 -0.69
CA VAL A 119 -23.52 -11.25 0.03
C VAL A 119 -22.99 -12.03 1.23
N GLN A 120 -23.88 -12.63 2.04
CA GLN A 120 -23.46 -13.43 3.20
C GLN A 120 -22.57 -14.61 2.77
N LYS A 121 -22.95 -15.30 1.71
CA LYS A 121 -22.16 -16.40 1.15
C LYS A 121 -20.80 -15.92 0.62
N ALA A 122 -20.77 -14.80 -0.10
CA ALA A 122 -19.55 -14.22 -0.64
C ALA A 122 -18.56 -13.83 0.47
N ILE A 123 -19.05 -13.30 1.60
CA ILE A 123 -18.22 -13.00 2.78
C ILE A 123 -17.63 -14.29 3.36
N ALA A 124 -18.45 -15.31 3.58
CA ALA A 124 -17.99 -16.58 4.12
C ALA A 124 -16.93 -17.25 3.22
N ASP A 125 -17.13 -17.22 1.90
CA ASP A 125 -16.17 -17.72 0.92
C ASP A 125 -14.87 -16.91 0.92
N LEU A 126 -14.96 -15.57 1.06
CA LEU A 126 -13.81 -14.67 1.14
C LEU A 126 -12.98 -14.95 2.40
N GLU A 127 -13.62 -15.07 3.56
CA GLU A 127 -12.98 -15.42 4.83
C GLU A 127 -12.28 -16.78 4.72
N ARG A 128 -12.97 -17.79 4.18
CA ARG A 128 -12.40 -19.12 3.98
C ARG A 128 -11.19 -19.09 3.04
N TRP A 129 -11.27 -18.36 1.93
CA TRP A 129 -10.19 -18.28 0.94
C TRP A 129 -8.92 -17.64 1.49
N TYR A 130 -9.06 -16.67 2.40
CA TYR A 130 -7.94 -15.94 2.99
C TYR A 130 -7.60 -16.36 4.43
N SER A 131 -8.28 -17.39 4.97
CA SER A 131 -7.95 -17.95 6.27
C SER A 131 -6.58 -18.62 6.24
N THR A 132 -5.75 -18.32 7.24
CA THR A 132 -4.32 -18.65 7.28
C THR A 132 -3.99 -20.12 7.58
N GLU A 133 -4.97 -21.03 7.64
CA GLU A 133 -4.76 -22.40 8.12
C GLU A 133 -4.19 -23.39 7.09
N GLU A 134 -4.05 -23.05 5.80
CA GLU A 134 -3.55 -24.01 4.79
C GLU A 134 -2.16 -23.70 4.19
N GLN A 135 -1.41 -22.72 4.71
CA GLN A 135 -0.03 -22.45 4.24
C GLN A 135 1.08 -22.83 5.23
N THR A 136 0.76 -23.49 6.35
CA THR A 136 1.75 -24.16 7.20
C THR A 136 1.78 -25.67 6.93
N VAL A 137 2.01 -26.08 5.68
CA VAL A 137 2.41 -27.46 5.39
C VAL A 137 3.63 -27.44 4.47
N ASN A 138 4.72 -27.97 5.02
CA ASN A 138 5.98 -28.39 4.43
C ASN A 138 7.07 -27.33 4.19
N LYS A 139 7.91 -27.16 5.21
CA LYS A 139 9.36 -27.10 5.02
C LYS A 139 10.05 -28.01 6.01
#